data_AF-A0A9E5BEU4-F1
#
_entry.id   AF-A0A9E5BEU4-F1
#
_cell.length_a   1.000
_cell.length_b   1.000
_cell.length_c   1.000
_cell.angle_alpha   90.00
_cell.angle_beta   90.00
_cell.angle_gamma   90.00
#
_symmetry.space_group_name_H-M   'P 1'
#
loop_
_entity.id
_entity.type
_entity.pdbx_description
1 polymer ?
#
loop_
_entity_poly.entity_id
_entity_poly.type
_entity_poly.pdbx_seq_one_letter_code
_entity_poly.pdbx_strand_id
1 'polypeptide(L)' 'PIAASNIALVDANGKPSRVGIKLVDGKKVRYLKTTGATLSA' A
#
# COMPACT_ATOMS: atom_id res chain seq x y z
N PRO A 1 12.62 17.01 6.54
CA PRO A 1 11.40 16.48 7.19
C PRO A 1 10.15 16.88 6.38
N ILE A 2 9.42 15.90 5.85
CA ILE A 2 8.20 16.11 5.07
C ILE A 2 7.03 15.45 5.80
N ALA A 3 5.84 16.04 5.71
CA ALA A 3 4.65 15.47 6.33
C ALA A 3 4.31 14.13 5.67
N ALA A 4 4.05 13.10 6.48
CA ALA A 4 3.69 11.77 5.98
C ALA A 4 2.39 11.77 5.16
N SER A 5 1.50 12.75 5.37
CA SER A 5 0.30 12.98 4.57
C SER A 5 0.59 13.41 3.13
N ASN A 6 1.77 13.97 2.87
CA ASN A 6 2.17 14.49 1.57
C ASN A 6 2.94 13.46 0.73
N ILE A 7 3.00 12.20 1.19
CA ILE A 7 3.74 11.11 0.57
C ILE A 7 2.78 9.96 0.29
N ALA A 8 2.88 9.34 -0.88
CA ALA A 8 2.11 8.16 -1.26
C ALA A 8 3.03 7.07 -1.82
N LEU A 9 2.62 5.80 -1.68
CA LEU A 9 3.31 4.69 -2.35
C LEU A 9 2.90 4.66 -3.81
N VAL A 10 3.89 4.50 -4.68
CA VAL A 10 3.67 4.42 -6.13
C VAL A 10 3.45 2.96 -6.49
N ASP A 11 2.37 2.69 -7.23
CA ASP A 11 2.10 1.36 -7.76
C ASP A 11 2.95 1.06 -9.01
N ALA A 12 2.89 -0.18 -9.52
CA ALA A 12 3.67 -0.59 -10.69
C ALA A 12 3.36 0.22 -11.97
N ASN A 13 2.24 0.96 -12.00
CA ASN A 13 1.86 1.82 -13.13
C ASN A 13 2.30 3.28 -12.94
N GLY A 14 3.14 3.56 -11.93
CA GLY A 14 3.61 4.90 -11.64
C GLY A 14 2.55 5.80 -10.98
N LYS A 15 1.42 5.25 -10.53
CA LYS A 15 0.33 6.03 -9.92
C LYS A 15 0.39 5.96 -8.39
N PRO A 16 0.10 7.07 -7.69
CA PRO A 16 0.03 7.06 -6.24
C PRO A 16 -1.17 6.23 -5.77
N SER A 17 -0.91 5.33 -4.82
CA SER A 17 -1.88 4.40 -4.28
C SER A 17 -1.92 4.47 -2.76
N ARG A 18 -3.10 4.18 -2.20
CA ARG A 18 -3.32 4.11 -0.76
C ARG A 18 -3.08 2.68 -0.27
N VAL A 19 -2.53 2.56 0.93
CA VAL A 19 -2.35 1.26 1.60
C VAL A 19 -3.63 0.85 2.31
N GLY A 20 -4.12 -0.34 2.00
CA GLY A 20 -5.10 -1.06 2.80
C GLY A 20 -4.44 -2.13 3.67
N ILE A 21 -5.13 -2.56 4.72
CA ILE A 21 -4.72 -3.70 5.55
C ILE A 21 -5.78 -4.78 5.38
N LYS A 22 -5.36 -5.98 5.01
CA LYS A 22 -6.22 -7.17 4.93
C LYS A 22 -5.67 -8.28 5.81
N LEU A 23 -6.55 -9.13 6.33
CA LEU A 23 -6.18 -10.38 6.97
C LEU A 23 -6.14 -11.48 5.92
N VAL A 24 -4.96 -12.03 5.70
CA VAL A 24 -4.74 -13.21 4.85
C VAL A 24 -4.01 -14.23 5.72
N ASP A 25 -4.58 -15.42 5.84
CA ASP A 25 -4.03 -16.52 6.64
C ASP A 25 -3.71 -16.14 8.10
N GLY A 26 -4.59 -15.34 8.71
CA GLY A 26 -4.45 -14.85 10.09
C GLY A 26 -3.41 -13.75 10.29
N LYS A 27 -2.69 -13.34 9.24
CA LYS A 27 -1.66 -12.27 9.30
C LYS A 27 -2.16 -10.99 8.64
N LYS A 28 -1.80 -9.86 9.24
CA LYS A 28 -2.09 -8.53 8.69
C LYS A 28 -1.11 -8.24 7.56
N VAL A 29 -1.62 -8.20 6.34
CA VAL A 29 -0.86 -7.89 5.13
C VAL A 29 -1.29 -6.51 4.61
N ARG A 30 -0.29 -5.68 4.26
CA ARG A 30 -0.52 -4.41 3.59
C ARG A 30 -0.74 -4.67 2.10
N TYR A 31 -1.68 -3.97 1.48
CA TYR A 31 -1.92 -4.09 0.04
C TYR A 31 -2.19 -2.73 -0.60
N LEU A 32 -1.90 -2.60 -1.89
CA LEU A 32 -2.23 -1.41 -2.66
C LEU A 32 -3.71 -1.44 -3.07
N LYS A 33 -4.47 -0.39 -2.74
CA LYS A 33 -5.90 -0.34 -3.06
C LYS A 33 -6.20 -0.26 -4.57
N THR A 34 -5.24 0.21 -5.38
CA THR A 34 -5.40 0.33 -6.83
C THR A 34 -5.20 -0.99 -7.56
N THR A 35 -4.10 -1.68 -7.29
CA THR A 35 -3.69 -2.90 -8.01
C THR A 35 -3.97 -4.20 -7.25
N GLY A 36 -4.33 -4.12 -5.97
CA GLY A 36 -4.49 -5.30 -5.11
C GLY A 36 -3.17 -5.98 -4.74
N ALA A 37 -2.02 -5.45 -5.20
CA ALA A 37 -0.71 -6.02 -4.94
C ALA A 37 -0.41 -6.04 -3.43
N THR A 38 0.04 -7.18 -2.94
CA THR A 38 0.48 -7.36 -1.57
C THR A 38 1.84 -6.71 -1.38
N LEU A 39 1.92 -5.80 -0.43
CA LEU A 39 3.17 -5.21 0.02
C LEU A 39 3.76 -6.13 1.09
N SER A 40 4.58 -7.09 0.66
CA SER A 40 5.55 -7.71 1.57
C SER A 40 6.69 -6.73 1.79
N ALA A 41 7.11 -6.57 3.04
CA ALA A 41 8.44 -6.04 3.30
C ALA A 41 9.48 -7.06 2.81
#